data_AF-A0A3N5LFN1-F1
#
_entry.id   AF-A0A3N5LFN1-F1
#
_cell.length_a   1.000
_cell.length_b   1.000
_cell.length_c   1.000
_cell.angle_alpha   90.00
_cell.angle_beta   90.00
_cell.angle_gamma   90.00
#
_symmetry.space_group_name_H-M   'P 1'
#
loop_
_entity.id
_entity.type
_entity.pdbx_description
1 polymer ?
#
loop_
_entity_poly.entity_id
_entity_poly.type
_entity_poly.pdbx_seq_one_letter_code
_entity_poly.pdbx_strand_id
1 'polypeptide(L)' 'MRRLFFALALLAGAISGCAPAGGNQPGSAPVTGEEPEVTPLPDLGAAPELVNDTWLNTGEPLRLADLRGKVVLLDMWTFG' A
#
# COMPACT_ATOMS: atom_id res chain seq x y z
N MET A 1 -3.73 -24.16 -38.17
CA MET A 1 -2.90 -23.12 -38.82
C MET A 1 -3.40 -21.68 -38.62
N ARG A 2 -4.70 -21.36 -38.69
CA ARG A 2 -5.19 -19.97 -38.55
C ARG A 2 -5.31 -19.41 -37.12
N ARG A 3 -5.20 -20.25 -36.09
CA ARG A 3 -5.19 -19.84 -34.66
C ARG A 3 -3.77 -19.55 -34.12
N LEU A 4 -2.74 -20.01 -34.82
CA LEU A 4 -1.34 -19.79 -34.41
C LEU A 4 -0.83 -18.39 -34.83
N PHE A 5 -1.39 -17.82 -35.90
CA PHE A 5 -1.07 -16.46 -36.34
C PHE A 5 -1.61 -15.36 -35.41
N PHE A 6 -2.75 -15.59 -34.73
CA PHE A 6 -3.30 -14.63 -33.77
C PHE A 6 -2.51 -14.58 -32.45
N ALA A 7 -1.84 -15.67 -32.07
CA ALA A 7 -1.02 -15.72 -30.86
C ALA A 7 0.32 -14.97 -31.01
N LEU A 8 0.83 -14.82 -32.24
CA LEU A 8 2.10 -14.12 -32.48
C LEU A 8 1.92 -12.59 -32.67
N ALA A 9 0.73 -12.14 -33.09
CA ALA A 9 0.44 -10.72 -33.29
C ALA A 9 0.18 -9.94 -31.98
N LEU A 10 -0.23 -10.63 -30.91
CA LEU A 10 -0.46 -10.01 -29.59
C LEU A 10 0.82 -9.85 -28.75
N LEU A 11 1.92 -10.52 -29.11
CA LEU A 11 3.17 -10.48 -28.36
C LEU A 11 4.12 -9.34 -28.79
N ALA A 12 3.83 -8.64 -29.89
CA ALA A 12 4.70 -7.60 -30.46
C ALA A 12 4.26 -6.15 -30.17
N GLY A 13 3.15 -5.93 -29.45
CA GLY A 13 2.56 -4.60 -29.27
C GLY A 13 3.00 -3.81 -28.03
N ALA A 14 3.80 -4.39 -27.13
CA ALA A 14 3.99 -3.84 -25.78
C ALA A 14 5.35 -3.15 -25.51
N ILE A 15 6.15 -2.83 -26.54
CA ILE A 15 7.50 -2.27 -26.35
C ILE A 15 7.73 -1.00 -27.18
N SER A 16 6.83 -0.03 -27.12
CA SER A 16 7.18 1.32 -27.57
C SER A 16 6.37 2.39 -26.86
N GLY A 17 6.91 2.85 -25.73
CA GLY A 17 6.33 3.89 -24.91
C GLY A 17 7.36 4.56 -24.01
N CYS A 18 8.53 4.93 -24.53
CA CYS A 18 9.36 5.94 -23.88
C CYS A 18 8.97 7.31 -24.45
N ALA A 19 8.15 8.06 -23.71
CA ALA A 19 7.97 9.48 -23.95
C ALA A 19 9.07 10.22 -23.16
N PRO A 20 9.85 11.13 -23.77
CA PRO A 20 10.72 12.01 -23.00
C PRO A 20 9.82 12.98 -22.24
N ALA A 21 9.96 12.99 -20.91
CA ALA A 21 9.33 13.98 -20.05
C ALA A 21 10.03 15.34 -20.25
N GLY A 22 9.76 15.99 -21.39
CA GLY A 22 10.12 17.37 -21.65
C GLY A 22 9.07 18.29 -21.04
N GLY A 23 8.94 18.30 -19.72
CA GLY A 23 8.07 19.21 -18.99
C GLY A 23 8.88 20.35 -18.37
N ASN A 24 8.69 21.58 -18.86
CA ASN A 24 9.15 22.80 -18.21
C ASN A 24 8.74 22.79 -16.72
N GLN A 25 9.72 22.69 -15.82
CA GLN A 25 9.51 22.82 -14.38
C GLN A 25 9.44 24.32 -14.04
N PRO A 26 8.28 24.87 -13.63
CA PRO A 26 8.21 26.25 -13.17
C PRO A 26 8.98 26.36 -11.85
N GLY A 27 9.99 27.22 -11.82
CA GLY A 27 10.59 27.83 -10.62
C GLY A 27 10.82 26.90 -9.42
N SER A 28 11.99 26.27 -9.37
CA SER A 28 12.52 25.76 -8.10
C SER A 28 12.84 26.96 -7.20
N ALA A 29 11.90 27.33 -6.32
CA ALA A 29 12.25 28.11 -5.14
C ALA A 29 13.24 27.27 -4.31
N PRO A 30 14.27 27.88 -3.71
CA PRO A 30 15.16 27.15 -2.82
C PRO A 30 14.34 26.75 -1.60
N VAL A 31 13.97 25.47 -1.53
CA VAL A 31 13.51 24.85 -0.30
C VAL A 31 14.76 24.83 0.58
N THR A 32 14.85 25.78 1.52
CA THR A 32 15.80 25.69 2.63
C THR A 32 15.56 24.32 3.27
N GLY A 33 16.56 23.45 3.18
CA GLY A 33 16.47 22.07 3.65
C GLY A 33 16.39 22.02 5.16
N GLU A 34 15.20 22.24 5.70
CA GLU A 34 14.83 21.66 6.99
C GLU A 34 14.50 20.20 6.71
N GLU A 35 15.50 19.35 6.96
CA GLU A 35 15.31 17.90 6.97
C GLU A 35 14.17 17.60 7.96
N PRO A 36 13.11 16.90 7.54
CA PRO A 36 11.97 16.67 8.41
C PRO A 36 12.46 15.97 9.67
N GLU A 37 12.25 16.62 10.82
CA GLU A 37 12.57 16.06 12.12
C GLU A 37 11.70 14.82 12.34
N VAL A 38 12.26 13.64 12.06
CA VAL A 38 11.57 12.36 12.27
C VAL A 38 11.59 12.08 13.77
N THR A 39 10.51 12.42 14.45
CA THR A 39 10.28 11.97 15.82
C THR A 39 10.04 10.45 15.79
N PRO A 40 10.89 9.65 16.47
CA PRO A 40 10.70 8.21 16.50
C PRO A 40 9.39 7.86 17.22
N LEU A 41 8.66 6.89 16.70
CA LEU A 41 7.48 6.37 17.37
C LEU A 41 7.89 5.58 18.62
N PRO A 42 7.19 5.74 19.75
CA PRO A 42 7.50 4.99 20.96
C PRO A 42 7.17 3.50 20.81
N ASP A 43 8.01 2.63 21.36
CA ASP A 43 7.71 1.20 21.55
C ASP A 43 7.03 1.01 22.91
N LEU A 44 5.76 0.61 22.89
CA LEU A 44 4.93 0.37 24.09
C LEU A 44 4.81 -1.12 24.43
N GLY A 45 5.62 -1.98 23.80
CA GLY A 45 5.58 -3.43 23.96
C GLY A 45 4.56 -4.11 23.04
N ALA A 46 4.40 -5.42 23.24
CA ALA A 46 3.50 -6.20 22.41
C ALA A 46 2.03 -5.82 22.65
N ALA A 47 1.29 -5.60 21.56
CA ALA A 47 -0.15 -5.40 21.62
C ALA A 47 -0.85 -6.62 22.30
N PRO A 48 -1.74 -6.39 23.29
CA PRO A 48 -2.55 -7.44 23.89
C PRO A 48 -3.48 -8.12 22.86
N GLU A 49 -3.79 -9.40 23.07
CA GLU A 49 -4.64 -10.15 22.15
C GLU A 49 -6.10 -9.68 22.17
N LEU A 50 -6.81 -9.86 21.04
CA LEU A 50 -8.23 -9.56 20.91
C LEU A 50 -9.06 -10.70 21.51
N VAL A 51 -10.00 -10.36 22.40
CA VAL A 51 -10.80 -11.33 23.18
C VAL A 51 -12.31 -11.15 22.95
N ASN A 52 -12.68 -10.77 21.72
CA ASN A 52 -14.06 -10.49 21.34
C ASN A 52 -14.81 -11.78 20.95
N ASP A 53 -16.05 -11.89 21.41
CA ASP A 53 -16.92 -13.04 21.10
C ASP A 53 -17.55 -12.96 19.70
N THR A 54 -17.84 -11.75 19.21
CA THR A 54 -18.54 -11.51 17.95
C THR A 54 -17.67 -10.75 16.97
N TRP A 55 -17.68 -11.23 15.72
CA TRP A 55 -16.91 -10.67 14.62
C TRP A 55 -17.82 -10.37 13.42
N LEU A 56 -17.50 -9.28 12.71
CA LEU A 56 -18.18 -8.88 11.50
C LEU A 56 -17.16 -8.83 10.35
N ASN A 57 -17.62 -9.04 9.11
CA ASN A 57 -16.81 -8.97 7.88
C ASN A 57 -15.63 -9.97 7.79
N THR A 58 -15.65 -11.05 8.56
CA THR A 58 -14.65 -12.12 8.53
C THR A 58 -15.34 -13.48 8.67
N GLY A 59 -14.73 -14.53 8.12
CA GLY A 59 -15.21 -15.90 8.24
C GLY A 59 -14.84 -16.57 9.58
N GLU A 60 -13.86 -16.02 10.29
CA GLU A 60 -13.33 -16.56 11.56
C GLU A 60 -12.87 -15.44 12.49
N PRO A 61 -12.75 -15.68 13.81
CA PRO A 61 -12.23 -14.71 14.76
C PRO A 61 -10.83 -14.21 14.38
N LEU A 62 -10.60 -12.90 14.47
CA LEU A 62 -9.31 -12.30 14.17
C LEU A 62 -8.39 -12.40 15.39
N ARG A 63 -7.13 -12.77 15.16
CA ARG A 63 -6.07 -12.77 16.20
C ARG A 63 -4.89 -11.92 15.74
N LEU A 64 -4.31 -11.13 16.65
CA LEU A 64 -3.15 -10.31 16.32
C LEU A 64 -1.93 -11.14 15.94
N ALA A 65 -1.81 -12.35 16.49
CA ALA A 65 -0.76 -13.30 16.13
C ALA A 65 -0.76 -13.63 14.62
N ASP A 66 -1.94 -13.73 14.01
CA ASP A 66 -2.10 -14.10 12.60
C ASP A 66 -1.87 -12.89 11.65
N LEU A 67 -1.80 -11.68 12.20
CA LEU A 67 -1.61 -10.43 11.46
C LEU A 67 -0.16 -9.91 11.46
N ARG A 68 0.79 -10.68 12.01
CA ARG A 68 2.21 -10.29 12.02
C ARG A 68 2.72 -10.05 10.58
N GLY A 69 3.57 -9.04 10.45
CA GLY A 69 4.06 -8.56 9.14
C GLY A 69 3.14 -7.52 8.47
N LYS A 70 2.02 -7.15 9.10
CA LYS A 70 1.16 -6.03 8.68
C LYS A 70 1.15 -4.92 9.72
N VAL A 71 0.91 -3.69 9.26
CA VAL A 71 0.52 -2.59 10.15
C VAL A 71 -0.97 -2.74 10.46
N VAL A 72 -1.33 -2.69 11.74
CA VAL A 72 -2.71 -2.87 12.21
C VAL A 72 -3.15 -1.61 12.95
N LEU A 73 -4.32 -1.08 12.60
CA LEU A 73 -4.99 0.01 13.31
C LEU A 73 -6.17 -0.57 14.10
N LEU A 74 -6.23 -0.27 15.41
CA LEU A 74 -7.37 -0.56 16.26
C LEU A 74 -8.17 0.73 16.45
N ASP A 75 -9.43 0.71 16.06
CA ASP A 75 -10.34 1.85 16.17
C ASP A 75 -11.51 1.50 17.10
N MET A 76 -11.63 2.24 18.20
CA MET A 76 -12.67 2.05 19.22
C MET A 76 -13.83 3.01 18.93
N TRP A 77 -14.97 2.48 18.49
CA TRP A 77 -16.12 3.27 18.05
C TRP A 77 -17.46 2.68 18.53
N THR A 78 -18.53 3.45 18.37
CA THR A 78 -19.93 3.03 18.62
C THR A 78 -20.84 3.54 17.51
N PHE A 79 -21.98 2.87 17.27
CA PHE A 79 -22.88 3.16 16.15
C PHE A 79 -23.82 4.37 16.37
N GLY A 80 -23.99 4.83 17.61
CA GLY A 80 -24.87 5.96 17.96
C GLY A 80 -26.22 5.56 18.53
#